data_AF-A0A1M3SZL5-F1
#
_entry.id   AF-A0A1M3SZL5-F1
#
_cell.length_a   1.000
_cell.length_b   1.000
_cell.length_c   1.000
_cell.angle_alpha   90.00
_cell.angle_beta   90.00
_cell.angle_gamma   90.00
#
_symmetry.space_group_name_H-M   'P 1'
#
loop_
_entity.id
_entity.type
_entity.pdbx_description
1 polymer ?
#
loop_
_entity_poly.entity_id
_entity_poly.type
_entity_poly.pdbx_seq_one_letter_code
_entity_poly.pdbx_strand_id
1 'polypeptide(L)'
;MAPLNNVDGLVNLRNLVQEVNGTSPADKSVPIVFVPGFSGWGAPLFGAINYFGGVINIPKLLVDEGYTVIVAPVAPISTNWERACELYRQLTVGRFSTVDPTTSLIKEVYDIDVNYGSYFAADPAHAPEDNPSTGRRRAILFPNSQFPNDWKWDRSNKVHFICHSQGGNTVRYLISLMANGSATWHPEYFGDGEDERDDWIVSVTTLGTPHRGTTIINALDRFISRSRQQAVSLVARLFAAASFYPAEKRAYDLQLDHWGIRRKAGETFQDMLLRLESVDGPVWKWLTSNHNGFYDNSIEGVHDLSQKAINTSGKVYYFSLSFHATVPFPEDWPTWGLDAIDSFPTRLEDFVRGATRNIPIVPWVVDGLIGIITGAGWSFLTTVTSFRSFVEWVTDAVITRISRELGYDLVFPKPGRYIPRKDVIPIMLLSVYAMGGQDLTQVQKNILGVNQEDWYQNDGVVNTESMRGPLNSARGISSLPDFDFSIPGKKGIYWHLGDNDQMDHADEIGVFIEQNTVRLRIPCR
;
A
#
# COMPACT_ATOMS: atom_id res chain seq x y z
N MET A 1 19.43 16.98 24.59
CA MET A 1 18.38 16.98 23.56
C MET A 1 18.98 16.55 22.25
N ALA A 2 18.72 15.33 21.82
CA ALA A 2 19.06 14.87 20.49
C ALA A 2 18.23 15.64 19.45
N PRO A 3 18.83 16.10 18.34
CA PRO A 3 18.11 16.88 17.36
C PRO A 3 17.10 15.99 16.58
N LEU A 4 15.91 16.53 16.32
CA LEU A 4 14.83 15.88 15.55
C LEU A 4 14.75 16.37 14.09
N ASN A 5 15.87 16.87 13.55
CA ASN A 5 15.97 17.43 12.21
C ASN A 5 16.85 16.59 11.27
N ASN A 6 17.04 15.30 11.59
CA ASN A 6 17.76 14.39 10.70
C ASN A 6 16.93 14.15 9.43
N VAL A 7 17.59 13.95 8.30
CA VAL A 7 16.91 13.56 7.05
C VAL A 7 16.33 12.15 7.14
N ASP A 8 17.00 11.23 7.85
CA ASP A 8 16.52 9.86 8.09
C ASP A 8 15.51 9.85 9.24
N GLY A 9 14.25 9.59 8.90
CA GLY A 9 13.16 9.57 9.85
C GLY A 9 13.28 8.47 10.93
N LEU A 10 14.01 7.38 10.68
CA LEU A 10 14.28 6.37 11.72
C LEU A 10 15.24 6.89 12.80
N VAL A 11 16.17 7.79 12.44
CA VAL A 11 17.02 8.46 13.42
C VAL A 11 16.18 9.41 14.27
N ASN A 12 15.28 10.18 13.66
CA ASN A 12 14.37 11.05 14.40
C ASN A 12 13.45 10.26 15.34
N LEU A 13 12.94 9.10 14.91
CA LEU A 13 12.16 8.19 15.77
C LEU A 13 12.97 7.73 16.99
N ARG A 14 14.21 7.25 16.78
CA ARG A 14 15.08 6.82 17.90
C ARG A 14 15.36 7.97 18.86
N ASN A 15 15.64 9.16 18.34
CA ASN A 15 15.87 10.36 19.15
C ASN A 15 14.61 10.74 19.95
N LEU A 16 13.43 10.73 19.32
CA LEU A 16 12.16 11.00 19.99
C LEU A 16 11.90 10.02 21.14
N VAL A 17 12.07 8.71 20.89
CA VAL A 17 11.88 7.67 21.90
C VAL A 17 12.83 7.87 23.09
N GLN A 18 14.10 8.22 22.83
CA GLN A 18 15.07 8.51 23.90
C GLN A 18 14.64 9.69 24.78
N GLU A 19 14.17 10.78 24.17
CA GLU A 19 13.74 11.97 24.91
C GLU A 19 12.44 11.69 25.70
N VAL A 20 11.45 11.01 25.10
CA VAL A 20 10.16 10.69 25.74
C VAL A 20 10.31 9.69 26.90
N ASN A 21 11.16 8.68 26.74
CA ASN A 21 11.45 7.73 27.83
C ASN A 21 12.10 8.42 29.04
N GLY A 22 12.76 9.56 28.83
CA GLY A 22 13.33 10.38 29.90
C GLY A 22 12.28 11.19 30.67
N THR A 23 11.10 11.43 30.10
CA THR A 23 10.09 12.34 30.67
C THR A 23 8.83 11.64 31.18
N SER A 24 8.50 10.44 30.68
CA SER A 24 7.31 9.69 31.13
C SER A 24 7.54 8.18 31.08
N PRO A 25 7.14 7.41 32.11
CA PRO A 25 7.21 5.95 32.07
C PRO A 25 6.25 5.41 31.01
N ALA A 26 6.63 4.33 30.33
CA ALA A 26 5.79 3.68 29.33
C ALA A 26 4.55 3.05 29.98
N ASP A 27 3.36 3.42 29.50
CA ASP A 27 2.11 2.73 29.83
C ASP A 27 1.90 1.57 28.85
N LYS A 28 2.01 0.34 29.35
CA LYS A 28 1.84 -0.89 28.57
C LYS A 28 0.45 -1.51 28.75
N SER A 29 -0.46 -0.84 29.46
CA SER A 29 -1.82 -1.33 29.70
C SER A 29 -2.73 -1.14 28.47
N VAL A 30 -2.44 -0.14 27.64
CA VAL A 30 -3.18 0.15 26.42
C VAL A 30 -2.68 -0.75 25.28
N PRO A 31 -3.53 -1.60 24.68
CA PRO A 31 -3.11 -2.49 23.61
C PRO A 31 -2.77 -1.75 22.31
N ILE A 32 -1.86 -2.34 21.54
CA ILE A 32 -1.49 -1.92 20.20
C ILE A 32 -2.32 -2.74 19.20
N VAL A 33 -3.05 -2.06 18.32
CA VAL A 33 -3.80 -2.68 17.23
C VAL A 33 -3.03 -2.47 15.92
N PHE A 34 -2.60 -3.57 15.32
CA PHE A 34 -2.00 -3.59 14.00
C PHE A 34 -3.07 -3.67 12.91
N VAL A 35 -3.03 -2.71 11.99
CA VAL A 35 -3.97 -2.61 10.86
C VAL A 35 -3.20 -2.73 9.55
N PRO A 36 -3.32 -3.87 8.85
CA PRO A 36 -2.59 -4.10 7.60
C PRO A 36 -3.16 -3.24 6.48
N GLY A 37 -2.40 -3.08 5.40
CA GLY A 37 -2.80 -2.30 4.24
C GLY A 37 -3.43 -3.10 3.12
N PHE A 38 -3.24 -2.59 1.90
CA PHE A 38 -3.64 -3.27 0.69
C PHE A 38 -2.86 -4.58 0.58
N SER A 39 -3.52 -5.66 0.14
CA SER A 39 -2.96 -7.03 0.06
C SER A 39 -2.57 -7.69 1.40
N GLY A 40 -3.04 -7.15 2.52
CA GLY A 40 -2.72 -7.68 3.85
C GLY A 40 -3.35 -9.04 4.19
N TRP A 41 -2.78 -9.71 5.20
CA TRP A 41 -3.33 -10.95 5.73
C TRP A 41 -3.28 -10.97 7.27
N GLY A 42 -4.12 -11.82 7.86
CA GLY A 42 -4.17 -12.05 9.31
C GLY A 42 -3.14 -13.06 9.77
N ALA A 43 -3.51 -14.34 9.75
CA ALA A 43 -2.62 -15.43 10.10
C ALA A 43 -1.51 -15.64 9.05
N PRO A 44 -0.34 -16.18 9.44
CA PRO A 44 0.81 -16.33 8.56
C PRO A 44 0.51 -17.05 7.24
N LEU A 45 0.93 -16.47 6.11
CA LEU A 45 0.88 -17.15 4.82
C LEU A 45 1.83 -18.34 4.81
N PHE A 46 1.36 -19.44 4.24
CA PHE A 46 2.05 -20.72 4.21
C PHE A 46 2.49 -21.21 5.61
N GLY A 47 1.82 -20.72 6.67
CA GLY A 47 2.11 -21.06 8.06
C GLY A 47 3.34 -20.37 8.66
N ALA A 48 4.06 -19.52 7.92
CA ALA A 48 5.33 -18.97 8.39
C ALA A 48 5.55 -17.47 8.09
N ILE A 49 4.84 -16.89 7.12
CA ILE A 49 5.07 -15.50 6.69
C ILE A 49 4.00 -14.59 7.29
N ASN A 50 4.33 -13.90 8.38
CA ASN A 50 3.49 -12.88 9.00
C ASN A 50 3.42 -11.62 8.13
N TYR A 51 2.30 -10.91 8.15
CA TYR A 51 2.23 -9.60 7.50
C TYR A 51 3.11 -8.62 8.28
N PHE A 52 2.91 -8.52 9.58
CA PHE A 52 3.78 -7.77 10.48
C PHE A 52 4.96 -8.64 10.93
N GLY A 53 5.96 -8.74 10.06
CA GLY A 53 7.31 -9.20 10.36
C GLY A 53 7.86 -10.29 9.45
N GLY A 54 7.14 -10.71 8.42
CA GLY A 54 7.59 -11.79 7.53
C GLY A 54 7.89 -13.07 8.34
N VAL A 55 9.13 -13.56 8.26
CA VAL A 55 9.57 -14.73 9.04
C VAL A 55 9.83 -14.42 10.52
N ILE A 56 9.88 -13.14 10.89
CA ILE A 56 9.93 -12.66 12.27
C ILE A 56 8.50 -12.37 12.73
N ASN A 57 8.17 -12.67 13.98
CA ASN A 57 6.87 -12.37 14.54
C ASN A 57 6.94 -11.08 15.36
N ILE A 58 6.74 -9.92 14.71
CA ILE A 58 6.77 -8.61 15.39
C ILE A 58 5.73 -8.53 16.53
N PRO A 59 4.47 -8.98 16.37
CA PRO A 59 3.52 -9.05 17.48
C PRO A 59 4.08 -9.76 18.71
N LYS A 60 4.74 -10.91 18.52
CA LYS A 60 5.36 -11.67 19.61
C LYS A 60 6.53 -10.92 20.26
N LEU A 61 7.38 -10.24 19.48
CA LEU A 61 8.46 -9.41 20.01
C LEU A 61 7.93 -8.30 20.94
N LEU A 62 6.82 -7.65 20.55
CA LEU A 62 6.18 -6.64 21.39
C LEU A 62 5.56 -7.24 22.66
N VAL A 63 5.00 -8.45 22.57
CA VAL A 63 4.49 -9.18 23.74
C VAL A 63 5.62 -9.54 24.71
N ASP A 64 6.80 -9.92 24.20
CA ASP A 64 7.98 -10.18 25.03
C ASP A 64 8.49 -8.92 25.73
N GLU A 65 8.25 -7.74 25.15
CA GLU A 65 8.46 -6.44 25.78
C GLU A 65 7.30 -6.01 26.70
N GLY A 66 6.26 -6.83 26.87
CA GLY A 66 5.15 -6.62 27.81
C GLY A 66 3.92 -5.91 27.24
N TYR A 67 3.87 -5.61 25.95
CA TYR A 67 2.70 -5.02 25.30
C TYR A 67 1.65 -6.09 24.97
N THR A 68 0.37 -5.72 24.99
CA THR A 68 -0.65 -6.52 24.30
C THR A 68 -0.76 -6.06 22.85
N VAL A 69 -0.81 -7.01 21.92
CA VAL A 69 -0.97 -6.74 20.49
C VAL A 69 -2.23 -7.40 19.95
N ILE A 70 -3.00 -6.67 19.17
CA ILE A 70 -4.17 -7.18 18.43
C ILE A 70 -3.88 -6.98 16.94
N VAL A 71 -3.93 -8.06 16.15
CA VAL A 71 -3.79 -7.99 14.69
C VAL A 71 -5.18 -8.05 14.06
N ALA A 72 -5.56 -7.02 13.32
CA ALA A 72 -6.88 -6.94 12.68
C ALA A 72 -6.83 -7.48 11.23
N PRO A 73 -7.44 -8.64 10.93
CA PRO A 73 -7.46 -9.22 9.59
C PRO A 73 -8.59 -8.60 8.76
N VAL A 74 -8.50 -7.29 8.49
CA VAL A 74 -9.45 -6.60 7.59
C VAL A 74 -9.21 -6.99 6.14
N ALA A 75 -10.25 -6.89 5.29
CA ALA A 75 -10.20 -7.33 3.91
C ALA A 75 -9.07 -6.65 3.11
N PRO A 76 -8.22 -7.42 2.41
CA PRO A 76 -7.00 -6.91 1.78
C PRO A 76 -7.23 -5.91 0.64
N ILE A 77 -8.35 -6.02 -0.06
CA ILE A 77 -8.60 -5.25 -1.29
C ILE A 77 -9.96 -4.56 -1.28
N SER A 78 -10.64 -4.51 -0.15
CA SER A 78 -11.93 -3.81 -0.01
C SER A 78 -11.76 -2.31 0.18
N THR A 79 -12.86 -1.58 0.12
CA THR A 79 -12.91 -0.14 0.43
C THR A 79 -12.48 0.14 1.87
N ASN A 80 -12.03 1.36 2.14
CA ASN A 80 -11.80 1.84 3.51
C ASN A 80 -13.09 1.84 4.33
N TRP A 81 -14.27 1.99 3.71
CA TRP A 81 -15.57 1.87 4.39
C TRP A 81 -15.78 0.45 4.94
N GLU A 82 -15.70 -0.56 4.08
CA GLU A 82 -15.86 -1.97 4.47
C GLU A 82 -14.84 -2.32 5.55
N ARG A 83 -13.57 -1.97 5.32
CA ARG A 83 -12.47 -2.24 6.27
C ARG A 83 -12.66 -1.52 7.60
N ALA A 84 -13.22 -0.30 7.63
CA ALA A 84 -13.54 0.40 8.87
C ALA A 84 -14.70 -0.27 9.63
N CYS A 85 -15.73 -0.74 8.94
CA CYS A 85 -16.83 -1.51 9.55
C CYS A 85 -16.32 -2.84 10.12
N GLU A 86 -15.47 -3.55 9.38
CA GLU A 86 -14.82 -4.78 9.83
C GLU A 86 -13.95 -4.55 11.06
N LEU A 87 -13.07 -3.54 11.03
CA LEU A 87 -12.20 -3.20 12.15
C LEU A 87 -12.99 -2.83 13.40
N TYR A 88 -14.00 -1.96 13.24
CA TYR A 88 -14.89 -1.58 14.34
C TYR A 88 -15.57 -2.80 14.95
N ARG A 89 -16.16 -3.66 14.12
CA ARG A 89 -16.91 -4.83 14.59
C ARG A 89 -16.00 -5.88 15.24
N GLN A 90 -14.83 -6.14 14.67
CA GLN A 90 -13.85 -7.08 15.21
C GLN A 90 -13.36 -6.67 16.62
N LEU A 91 -13.20 -5.37 16.88
CA LEU A 91 -12.70 -4.87 18.17
C LEU A 91 -13.80 -4.68 19.22
N THR A 92 -15.00 -4.24 18.82
CA THR A 92 -16.11 -3.95 19.76
C THR A 92 -16.85 -5.19 20.25
N VAL A 93 -16.81 -6.29 19.49
CA VAL A 93 -17.47 -7.55 19.88
C VAL A 93 -16.75 -8.26 21.04
N GLY A 94 -15.48 -7.92 21.32
CA GLY A 94 -14.71 -8.51 22.42
C GLY A 94 -14.41 -10.01 22.26
N ARG A 95 -14.43 -10.53 21.03
CA ARG A 95 -14.16 -11.94 20.73
C ARG A 95 -12.98 -12.03 19.78
N PHE A 96 -11.91 -12.67 20.23
CA PHE A 96 -10.66 -12.80 19.48
C PHE A 96 -10.36 -14.24 19.08
N SER A 97 -9.57 -14.39 18.02
CA SER A 97 -8.73 -15.55 17.80
C SER A 97 -7.50 -15.47 18.70
N THR A 98 -6.95 -16.60 19.08
CA THR A 98 -5.84 -16.67 20.04
C THR A 98 -4.65 -17.41 19.46
N VAL A 99 -3.48 -17.12 20.02
CA VAL A 99 -2.23 -17.80 19.67
C VAL A 99 -1.93 -18.82 20.74
N ASP A 100 -1.66 -20.06 20.33
CA ASP A 100 -1.23 -21.11 21.23
C ASP A 100 0.18 -20.77 21.77
N PRO A 101 0.36 -20.65 23.09
CA PRO A 101 1.62 -20.19 23.67
C PRO A 101 2.76 -21.20 23.54
N THR A 102 2.46 -22.47 23.24
CA THR A 102 3.47 -23.54 23.14
C THR A 102 3.93 -23.74 21.70
N THR A 103 2.97 -23.74 20.77
CA THR A 103 3.20 -24.03 19.35
C THR A 103 3.31 -22.79 18.49
N SER A 104 2.92 -21.62 19.02
CA SER A 104 2.77 -20.36 18.28
C SER A 104 1.75 -20.42 17.13
N LEU A 105 0.93 -21.46 17.07
CA LEU A 105 -0.11 -21.60 16.07
C LEU A 105 -1.30 -20.71 16.40
N ILE A 106 -1.84 -20.05 15.37
CA ILE A 106 -3.01 -19.19 15.51
C ILE A 106 -4.26 -20.06 15.36
N LYS A 107 -5.12 -20.02 16.38
CA LYS A 107 -6.44 -20.65 16.35
C LYS A 107 -7.46 -19.67 15.79
N GLU A 108 -7.53 -19.59 14.46
CA GLU A 108 -8.48 -18.73 13.76
C GLU A 108 -9.94 -19.17 14.00
N VAL A 109 -10.84 -18.20 14.13
CA VAL A 109 -12.28 -18.40 14.33
C VAL A 109 -13.02 -17.44 13.40
N TYR A 110 -14.05 -17.95 12.74
CA TYR A 110 -14.78 -17.31 11.65
C TYR A 110 -16.27 -17.19 12.01
N ASP A 111 -16.61 -16.22 12.85
CA ASP A 111 -17.97 -16.05 13.40
C ASP A 111 -18.33 -14.60 13.70
N ILE A 112 -17.64 -13.67 13.03
CA ILE A 112 -17.95 -12.24 13.10
C ILE A 112 -18.88 -11.89 11.94
N ASP A 113 -20.08 -11.43 12.27
CA ASP A 113 -20.98 -10.84 11.29
C ASP A 113 -20.74 -9.32 11.24
N VAL A 114 -20.56 -8.79 10.05
CA VAL A 114 -20.23 -7.39 9.76
C VAL A 114 -21.31 -6.79 8.89
N ASN A 115 -21.98 -5.75 9.41
CA ASN A 115 -22.91 -4.94 8.64
C ASN A 115 -22.15 -3.79 7.98
N TYR A 116 -22.38 -3.55 6.69
CA TYR A 116 -21.80 -2.41 5.95
C TYR A 116 -22.77 -1.24 5.79
N GLY A 117 -23.96 -1.31 6.39
CA GLY A 117 -24.97 -0.26 6.32
C GLY A 117 -25.55 -0.11 4.90
N SER A 118 -26.06 1.08 4.56
CA SER A 118 -26.62 1.40 3.25
C SER A 118 -25.58 1.95 2.25
N TYR A 119 -24.28 1.78 2.52
CA TYR A 119 -23.18 2.29 1.67
C TYR A 119 -23.32 1.97 0.19
N PHE A 120 -23.77 0.76 -0.14
CA PHE A 120 -23.95 0.30 -1.51
C PHE A 120 -25.32 0.65 -2.11
N ALA A 121 -26.23 1.27 -1.35
CA ALA A 121 -27.61 1.50 -1.79
C ALA A 121 -27.73 2.50 -2.96
N ALA A 122 -26.76 3.40 -3.11
CA ALA A 122 -26.75 4.39 -4.18
C ALA A 122 -26.46 3.78 -5.57
N ASP A 123 -25.82 2.61 -5.62
CA ASP A 123 -25.54 1.88 -6.85
C ASP A 123 -25.81 0.37 -6.68
N PRO A 124 -27.10 -0.06 -6.70
CA PRO A 124 -27.46 -1.45 -6.53
C PRO A 124 -26.93 -2.38 -7.63
N ALA A 125 -26.58 -1.83 -8.80
CA ALA A 125 -26.00 -2.61 -9.90
C ALA A 125 -24.58 -3.08 -9.57
N HIS A 126 -23.85 -2.29 -8.77
CA HIS A 126 -22.50 -2.56 -8.29
C HIS A 126 -22.44 -2.74 -6.77
N ALA A 127 -23.45 -3.41 -6.21
CA ALA A 127 -23.52 -3.78 -4.79
C ALA A 127 -23.12 -5.25 -4.56
N PRO A 128 -22.63 -5.59 -3.35
CA PRO A 128 -22.39 -6.98 -2.96
C PRO A 128 -23.69 -7.80 -2.97
N GLU A 129 -23.57 -9.12 -3.12
CA GLU A 129 -24.70 -10.07 -3.04
C GLU A 129 -25.30 -10.11 -1.62
N ASP A 130 -24.45 -9.99 -0.59
CA ASP A 130 -24.86 -10.06 0.81
C ASP A 130 -24.44 -8.82 1.60
N ASN A 131 -25.34 -8.37 2.47
CA ASN A 131 -25.06 -7.39 3.52
C ASN A 131 -26.14 -7.58 4.62
N PRO A 132 -25.78 -8.01 5.84
CA PRO A 132 -24.42 -8.14 6.38
C PRO A 132 -23.61 -9.29 5.78
N SER A 133 -22.28 -9.18 5.86
CA SER A 133 -21.35 -10.28 5.61
C SER A 133 -21.23 -11.14 6.86
N THR A 134 -21.33 -12.46 6.71
CA THR A 134 -21.32 -13.40 7.84
C THR A 134 -20.04 -14.25 7.87
N GLY A 135 -19.71 -14.77 9.05
CA GLY A 135 -18.58 -15.70 9.21
C GLY A 135 -17.20 -15.08 8.94
N ARG A 136 -17.04 -13.78 9.23
CA ARG A 136 -15.75 -13.09 9.11
C ARG A 136 -14.79 -13.53 10.22
N ARG A 137 -13.49 -13.40 9.93
CA ARG A 137 -12.41 -13.67 10.88
C ARG A 137 -12.52 -12.75 12.08
N ARG A 138 -12.27 -13.32 13.28
CA ARG A 138 -11.98 -12.52 14.47
C ARG A 138 -10.60 -11.85 14.35
N ALA A 139 -10.43 -10.71 15.02
CA ALA A 139 -9.08 -10.18 15.27
C ALA A 139 -8.25 -11.16 16.10
N ILE A 140 -6.93 -11.15 15.91
CA ILE A 140 -6.01 -12.09 16.57
C ILE A 140 -5.40 -11.39 17.77
N LEU A 141 -5.60 -11.94 18.96
CA LEU A 141 -5.06 -11.43 20.21
C LEU A 141 -3.75 -12.13 20.56
N PHE A 142 -2.73 -11.31 20.79
CA PHE A 142 -1.46 -11.67 21.42
C PHE A 142 -1.45 -10.99 22.79
N PRO A 143 -1.95 -11.65 23.85
CA PRO A 143 -2.14 -11.02 25.14
C PRO A 143 -0.83 -10.97 25.92
N ASN A 144 -0.60 -9.88 26.66
CA ASN A 144 0.30 -9.93 27.80
C ASN A 144 -0.35 -10.69 28.97
N SER A 145 0.44 -11.04 29.98
CA SER A 145 -0.04 -11.86 31.12
C SER A 145 -1.18 -11.25 31.96
N GLN A 146 -1.46 -9.95 31.81
CA GLN A 146 -2.43 -9.20 32.60
C GLN A 146 -3.68 -8.79 31.80
N PHE A 147 -3.80 -9.20 30.53
CA PHE A 147 -4.88 -8.74 29.67
C PHE A 147 -6.23 -9.40 30.03
N PRO A 148 -7.31 -8.62 30.23
CA PRO A 148 -8.62 -9.17 30.62
C PRO A 148 -9.24 -10.06 29.54
N ASN A 149 -9.85 -11.17 29.94
CA ASN A 149 -10.52 -12.10 29.03
C ASN A 149 -11.81 -11.53 28.40
N ASP A 150 -12.44 -10.57 29.08
CA ASP A 150 -13.65 -9.88 28.67
C ASP A 150 -13.39 -8.51 28.05
N TRP A 151 -12.12 -8.23 27.70
CA TRP A 151 -11.74 -6.98 27.05
C TRP A 151 -12.51 -6.79 25.74
N LYS A 152 -13.06 -5.58 25.57
CA LYS A 152 -13.63 -5.11 24.32
C LYS A 152 -13.22 -3.66 24.13
N TRP A 153 -13.16 -3.22 22.88
CA TRP A 153 -12.85 -1.83 22.60
C TRP A 153 -14.05 -0.93 22.93
N ASP A 154 -13.85 -0.02 23.89
CA ASP A 154 -14.82 0.98 24.32
C ASP A 154 -14.13 2.20 24.92
N ARG A 155 -14.90 3.15 25.46
CA ARG A 155 -14.37 4.40 26.04
C ARG A 155 -13.35 4.18 27.18
N SER A 156 -13.54 3.12 27.97
CA SER A 156 -12.67 2.78 29.10
C SER A 156 -11.45 1.98 28.66
N ASN A 157 -11.59 1.25 27.55
CA ASN A 157 -10.59 0.34 27.00
C ASN A 157 -10.03 0.88 25.68
N LYS A 158 -9.16 1.88 25.74
CA LYS A 158 -8.63 2.57 24.56
C LYS A 158 -7.57 1.75 23.81
N VAL A 159 -7.18 2.20 22.62
CA VAL A 159 -6.15 1.54 21.79
C VAL A 159 -5.15 2.51 21.18
N HIS A 160 -3.95 2.01 20.88
CA HIS A 160 -3.02 2.61 19.93
C HIS A 160 -3.12 1.89 18.58
N PHE A 161 -3.27 2.61 17.48
CA PHE A 161 -3.20 2.02 16.15
C PHE A 161 -1.80 2.16 15.56
N ILE A 162 -1.27 1.08 15.00
CA ILE A 162 -0.13 1.10 14.08
C ILE A 162 -0.62 0.54 12.75
N CYS A 163 -0.54 1.38 11.73
CA CYS A 163 -1.10 1.14 10.42
C CYS A 163 0.00 1.09 9.38
N HIS A 164 -0.11 0.14 8.46
CA HIS A 164 0.74 0.10 7.26
C HIS A 164 -0.11 0.35 6.01
N SER A 165 0.42 1.10 5.05
CA SER A 165 -0.17 1.27 3.72
C SER A 165 -1.63 1.73 3.81
N GLN A 166 -2.59 1.12 3.09
CA GLN A 166 -4.02 1.47 3.13
C GLN A 166 -4.62 1.48 4.56
N GLY A 167 -4.02 0.75 5.52
CA GLY A 167 -4.48 0.69 6.91
C GLY A 167 -4.59 2.08 7.56
N GLY A 168 -3.74 3.03 7.17
CA GLY A 168 -3.81 4.40 7.67
C GLY A 168 -5.08 5.13 7.23
N ASN A 169 -5.47 5.01 5.95
CA ASN A 169 -6.72 5.58 5.45
C ASN A 169 -7.96 4.86 6.01
N THR A 170 -7.85 3.55 6.27
CA THR A 170 -8.90 2.77 6.96
C THR A 170 -9.17 3.33 8.35
N VAL A 171 -8.12 3.52 9.16
CA VAL A 171 -8.26 4.07 10.52
C VAL A 171 -8.67 5.55 10.49
N ARG A 172 -8.17 6.33 9.52
CA ARG A 172 -8.62 7.71 9.31
C ARG A 172 -10.14 7.76 9.08
N TYR A 173 -10.66 6.88 8.22
CA TYR A 173 -12.10 6.85 7.96
C TYR A 173 -12.88 6.39 9.20
N LEU A 174 -12.41 5.35 9.89
CA LEU A 174 -13.02 4.88 11.13
C LEU A 174 -13.11 5.99 12.19
N ILE A 175 -12.03 6.75 12.40
CA ILE A 175 -12.02 7.88 13.33
C ILE A 175 -13.08 8.91 12.93
N SER A 176 -13.21 9.21 11.64
CA SER A 176 -14.25 10.15 11.18
C SER A 176 -15.67 9.66 11.44
N LEU A 177 -15.93 8.36 11.21
CA LEU A 177 -17.23 7.75 11.47
C LEU A 177 -17.55 7.74 12.97
N MET A 178 -16.55 7.49 13.81
CA MET A 178 -16.69 7.51 15.27
C MET A 178 -16.80 8.92 15.85
N ALA A 179 -16.18 9.92 15.22
CA ALA A 179 -16.25 11.31 15.66
C ALA A 179 -17.61 11.94 15.34
N ASN A 180 -18.11 11.72 14.11
CA ASN A 180 -19.23 12.48 13.57
C ASN A 180 -20.53 11.66 13.45
N GLY A 181 -20.46 10.34 13.67
CA GLY A 181 -21.55 9.43 13.34
C GLY A 181 -21.78 9.28 11.83
N SER A 182 -22.69 8.40 11.46
CA SER A 182 -23.12 8.13 10.08
C SER A 182 -24.53 7.55 10.06
N ALA A 183 -25.46 8.07 10.88
CA ALA A 183 -26.75 7.42 11.15
C ALA A 183 -27.58 7.13 9.88
N THR A 184 -27.48 7.98 8.86
CA THR A 184 -28.11 7.77 7.55
C THR A 184 -27.56 6.55 6.82
N TRP A 185 -26.25 6.31 6.91
CA TRP A 185 -25.56 5.28 6.16
C TRP A 185 -25.34 4.02 6.98
N HIS A 186 -25.27 4.11 8.30
CA HIS A 186 -24.95 2.99 9.18
C HIS A 186 -25.50 3.21 10.59
N PRO A 187 -26.82 3.07 10.79
CA PRO A 187 -27.45 3.32 12.09
C PRO A 187 -27.04 2.32 13.18
N GLU A 188 -26.55 1.13 12.82
CA GLU A 188 -26.16 0.10 13.80
C GLU A 188 -24.82 0.41 14.47
N TYR A 189 -23.80 0.83 13.70
CA TYR A 189 -22.46 1.09 14.26
C TYR A 189 -22.25 2.58 14.56
N PHE A 190 -22.88 3.46 13.79
CA PHE A 190 -22.63 4.90 13.81
C PHE A 190 -23.96 5.69 13.83
N GLY A 191 -24.95 5.22 14.59
CA GLY A 191 -26.28 5.81 14.73
C GLY A 191 -26.35 7.14 15.49
N ASP A 192 -27.56 7.55 15.87
CA ASP A 192 -27.77 8.75 16.67
C ASP A 192 -27.27 8.53 18.11
N GLY A 193 -26.48 9.47 18.65
CA GLY A 193 -25.86 9.36 19.98
C GLY A 193 -24.63 8.45 20.04
N GLU A 194 -24.16 7.99 18.89
CA GLU A 194 -23.00 7.13 18.70
C GLU A 194 -21.79 7.89 18.10
N ASP A 195 -21.86 9.22 18.14
CA ASP A 195 -20.82 10.19 17.79
C ASP A 195 -19.88 10.49 18.98
N GLU A 196 -18.83 11.29 18.74
CA GLU A 196 -17.80 11.66 19.73
C GLU A 196 -17.03 10.49 20.39
N ARG A 197 -16.93 9.33 19.72
CA ARG A 197 -16.18 8.15 20.19
C ARG A 197 -14.73 8.12 19.71
N ASP A 198 -14.27 9.16 19.02
CA ASP A 198 -12.88 9.33 18.59
C ASP A 198 -11.89 9.39 19.77
N ASP A 199 -12.36 9.62 21.00
CA ASP A 199 -11.57 9.53 22.22
C ASP A 199 -11.27 8.09 22.68
N TRP A 200 -11.82 7.07 22.03
CA TRP A 200 -11.47 5.65 22.25
C TRP A 200 -10.09 5.29 21.67
N ILE A 201 -9.50 6.21 20.90
CA ILE A 201 -8.16 6.09 20.32
C ILE A 201 -7.20 7.00 21.09
N VAL A 202 -6.04 6.46 21.47
CA VAL A 202 -4.96 7.25 22.05
C VAL A 202 -4.07 7.83 20.95
N SER A 203 -3.58 6.96 20.04
CA SER A 203 -2.72 7.40 18.93
C SER A 203 -2.91 6.57 17.66
N VAL A 204 -2.46 7.14 16.55
CA VAL A 204 -2.32 6.47 15.25
C VAL A 204 -0.91 6.70 14.72
N THR A 205 -0.21 5.63 14.37
CA THR A 205 1.07 5.69 13.66
C THR A 205 0.89 5.10 12.26
N THR A 206 1.33 5.79 11.22
CA THR A 206 1.23 5.30 9.83
C THR A 206 2.60 5.10 9.20
N LEU A 207 2.79 3.94 8.58
CA LEU A 207 3.96 3.57 7.79
C LEU A 207 3.52 3.43 6.32
N GLY A 208 4.13 4.18 5.41
CA GLY A 208 3.89 4.01 3.97
C GLY A 208 2.44 4.27 3.51
N THR A 209 1.64 4.99 4.29
CA THR A 209 0.21 5.18 3.98
C THR A 209 0.00 6.14 2.81
N PRO A 210 -0.80 5.81 1.78
CA PRO A 210 -1.13 6.74 0.70
C PRO A 210 -2.19 7.76 1.14
N HIS A 211 -1.85 8.69 2.04
CA HIS A 211 -2.83 9.66 2.58
C HIS A 211 -3.42 10.60 1.53
N ARG A 212 -2.78 10.69 0.37
CA ARG A 212 -3.19 11.47 -0.81
C ARG A 212 -3.34 10.59 -2.07
N GLY A 213 -3.38 9.27 -1.88
CA GLY A 213 -3.44 8.27 -2.95
C GLY A 213 -2.07 7.88 -3.52
N THR A 214 -2.07 6.94 -4.45
CA THR A 214 -0.87 6.45 -5.15
C THR A 214 -1.09 6.37 -6.65
N THR A 215 -0.01 6.58 -7.39
CA THR A 215 0.05 6.47 -8.85
C THR A 215 0.28 5.05 -9.36
N ILE A 216 0.46 4.06 -8.47
CA ILE A 216 0.67 2.65 -8.87
C ILE A 216 -0.48 2.12 -9.75
N ILE A 217 -1.72 2.53 -9.48
CA ILE A 217 -2.88 2.13 -10.27
C ILE A 217 -2.73 2.63 -11.71
N ASN A 218 -2.31 3.89 -11.89
CA ASN A 218 -2.04 4.45 -13.22
C ASN A 218 -0.88 3.74 -13.92
N ALA A 219 0.18 3.40 -13.16
CA ALA A 219 1.34 2.71 -13.70
C ALA A 219 0.98 1.29 -14.19
N LEU A 220 0.19 0.55 -13.42
CA LEU A 220 -0.30 -0.79 -13.78
C LEU A 220 -1.25 -0.75 -14.98
N ASP A 221 -2.19 0.20 -15.00
CA ASP A 221 -3.15 0.35 -16.11
C ASP A 221 -2.44 0.64 -17.44
N ARG A 222 -1.43 1.53 -17.42
CA ARG A 222 -0.61 1.83 -18.60
C ARG A 222 0.19 0.62 -19.03
N PHE A 223 0.81 -0.11 -18.10
CA PHE A 223 1.65 -1.26 -18.42
C PHE A 223 0.87 -2.35 -19.16
N ILE A 224 -0.37 -2.59 -18.74
CA ILE A 224 -1.13 -3.77 -19.15
C ILE A 224 -1.98 -3.54 -20.42
N SER A 225 -2.26 -2.30 -20.86
CA SER A 225 -2.94 -1.96 -22.13
C SER A 225 -4.10 -2.90 -22.55
N ARG A 226 -4.94 -3.33 -21.60
CA ARG A 226 -6.01 -4.32 -21.84
C ARG A 226 -7.36 -3.69 -22.07
N SER A 227 -8.21 -4.39 -22.82
CA SER A 227 -9.64 -4.10 -22.78
C SER A 227 -10.20 -4.43 -21.39
N ARG A 228 -11.27 -3.74 -20.99
CA ARG A 228 -11.95 -3.96 -19.70
C ARG A 228 -12.28 -5.45 -19.47
N GLN A 229 -12.73 -6.15 -20.50
CA GLN A 229 -13.06 -7.57 -20.41
C GLN A 229 -11.83 -8.45 -20.14
N GLN A 230 -10.69 -8.16 -20.76
CA GLN A 230 -9.45 -8.89 -20.52
C GLN A 230 -8.88 -8.62 -19.13
N ALA A 231 -9.03 -7.39 -18.61
CA ALA A 231 -8.67 -7.05 -17.25
C ALA A 231 -9.54 -7.82 -16.23
N VAL A 232 -10.87 -7.79 -16.40
CA VAL A 232 -11.81 -8.54 -15.55
C VAL A 232 -11.51 -10.04 -15.59
N SER A 233 -11.30 -10.65 -16.77
CA SER A 233 -11.01 -12.08 -16.87
C SER A 233 -9.72 -12.47 -16.13
N LEU A 234 -8.66 -11.66 -16.19
CA LEU A 234 -7.43 -11.93 -15.44
C LEU A 234 -7.68 -11.87 -13.92
N VAL A 235 -8.32 -10.81 -13.45
CA VAL A 235 -8.65 -10.64 -12.02
C VAL A 235 -9.56 -11.78 -11.56
N ALA A 236 -10.54 -12.17 -12.37
CA ALA A 236 -11.47 -13.24 -12.07
C ALA A 236 -10.79 -14.60 -11.94
N ARG A 237 -9.78 -14.91 -12.77
CA ARG A 237 -8.96 -16.13 -12.62
C ARG A 237 -8.21 -16.17 -11.30
N LEU A 238 -7.58 -15.05 -10.93
CA LEU A 238 -6.85 -14.93 -9.67
C LEU A 238 -7.81 -15.08 -8.48
N PHE A 239 -8.96 -14.44 -8.53
CA PHE A 239 -9.96 -14.50 -7.47
C PHE A 239 -10.62 -15.87 -7.38
N ALA A 240 -10.88 -16.53 -8.51
CA ALA A 240 -11.38 -17.91 -8.54
C ALA A 240 -10.40 -18.85 -7.82
N ALA A 241 -9.10 -18.74 -8.12
CA ALA A 241 -8.07 -19.55 -7.49
C ALA A 241 -7.97 -19.29 -5.98
N ALA A 242 -8.04 -18.03 -5.55
CA ALA A 242 -7.96 -17.65 -4.15
C ALA A 242 -9.22 -18.05 -3.34
N SER A 243 -10.40 -18.03 -3.96
CA SER A 243 -11.68 -18.16 -3.26
C SER A 243 -12.39 -19.52 -3.43
N PHE A 244 -11.78 -20.50 -4.11
CA PHE A 244 -12.44 -21.79 -4.39
C PHE A 244 -12.66 -22.65 -3.13
N TYR A 245 -11.73 -22.63 -2.19
CA TYR A 245 -11.90 -23.33 -0.91
C TYR A 245 -12.77 -22.51 0.07
N PRO A 246 -13.40 -23.15 1.07
CA PRO A 246 -13.99 -22.43 2.21
C PRO A 246 -12.97 -21.50 2.87
N ALA A 247 -13.43 -20.39 3.45
CA ALA A 247 -12.58 -19.31 3.97
C ALA A 247 -11.50 -19.81 4.94
N GLU A 248 -11.83 -20.82 5.75
CA GLU A 248 -10.93 -21.43 6.75
C GLU A 248 -9.78 -22.24 6.13
N LYS A 249 -9.86 -22.56 4.84
CA LYS A 249 -8.87 -23.35 4.10
C LYS A 249 -8.12 -22.54 3.04
N ARG A 250 -8.44 -21.25 2.88
CA ARG A 250 -7.76 -20.39 1.90
C ARG A 250 -6.39 -19.98 2.44
N ALA A 251 -5.35 -20.24 1.66
CA ALA A 251 -4.00 -19.80 2.00
C ALA A 251 -3.90 -18.27 2.05
N TYR A 252 -4.59 -17.60 1.13
CA TYR A 252 -4.76 -16.15 1.10
C TYR A 252 -6.24 -15.85 0.86
N ASP A 253 -6.89 -15.24 1.84
CA ASP A 253 -8.33 -15.00 1.83
C ASP A 253 -8.62 -13.54 1.48
N LEU A 254 -9.22 -13.36 0.29
CA LEU A 254 -9.59 -12.04 -0.20
C LEU A 254 -10.70 -11.40 0.63
N GLN A 255 -11.46 -12.21 1.38
CA GLN A 255 -12.58 -11.76 2.18
C GLN A 255 -13.62 -10.97 1.35
N LEU A 256 -13.87 -11.44 0.13
CA LEU A 256 -14.87 -10.88 -0.80
C LEU A 256 -16.08 -11.81 -0.97
N ASP A 257 -16.34 -12.71 0.00
CA ASP A 257 -17.44 -13.65 -0.08
C ASP A 257 -18.79 -12.96 -0.26
N HIS A 258 -19.03 -11.85 0.43
CA HIS A 258 -20.27 -11.07 0.34
C HIS A 258 -20.49 -10.44 -1.04
N TRP A 259 -19.43 -10.26 -1.84
CA TRP A 259 -19.55 -9.87 -3.24
C TRP A 259 -19.96 -11.02 -4.16
N GLY A 260 -20.15 -12.24 -3.64
CA GLY A 260 -20.37 -13.44 -4.45
C GLY A 260 -19.07 -14.06 -5.00
N ILE A 261 -17.92 -13.54 -4.60
CA ILE A 261 -16.58 -13.99 -5.02
C ILE A 261 -16.13 -15.14 -4.10
N ARG A 262 -16.89 -16.23 -4.19
CA ARG A 262 -16.78 -17.46 -3.41
C ARG A 262 -17.29 -18.64 -4.21
N ARG A 263 -16.91 -19.85 -3.81
CA ARG A 263 -17.49 -21.08 -4.36
C ARG A 263 -18.92 -21.28 -3.85
N LYS A 264 -19.88 -21.55 -4.75
CA LYS A 264 -21.26 -21.93 -4.40
C LYS A 264 -21.34 -23.42 -4.05
N ALA A 265 -22.39 -23.81 -3.31
CA ALA A 265 -22.61 -25.21 -2.94
C ALA A 265 -22.70 -26.11 -4.19
N GLY A 266 -21.88 -27.17 -4.24
CA GLY A 266 -21.82 -28.09 -5.37
C GLY A 266 -21.12 -27.56 -6.63
N GLU A 267 -20.68 -26.30 -6.65
CA GLU A 267 -20.06 -25.68 -7.82
C GLU A 267 -18.68 -26.29 -8.12
N THR A 268 -18.37 -26.61 -9.38
CA THR A 268 -17.03 -27.01 -9.79
C THR A 268 -16.11 -25.79 -9.93
N PHE A 269 -14.79 -26.00 -9.99
CA PHE A 269 -13.85 -24.88 -10.21
C PHE A 269 -14.11 -24.18 -11.54
N GLN A 270 -14.42 -24.97 -12.59
CA GLN A 270 -14.66 -24.42 -13.92
C GLN A 270 -15.95 -23.60 -13.97
N ASP A 271 -17.01 -24.04 -13.29
CA ASP A 271 -18.27 -23.29 -13.20
C ASP A 271 -18.08 -21.97 -12.44
N MET A 272 -17.34 -22.01 -11.32
CA MET A 272 -16.99 -20.80 -10.58
C MET A 272 -16.19 -19.83 -11.46
N LEU A 273 -15.20 -20.32 -12.20
CA LEU A 273 -14.40 -19.49 -13.09
C LEU A 273 -15.26 -18.81 -14.16
N LEU A 274 -16.13 -19.56 -14.85
CA LEU A 274 -17.03 -19.00 -15.87
C LEU A 274 -17.97 -17.93 -15.28
N ARG A 275 -18.47 -18.14 -14.06
CA ARG A 275 -19.32 -17.17 -13.37
C ARG A 275 -18.57 -15.92 -12.94
N LEU A 276 -17.33 -16.05 -12.46
CA LEU A 276 -16.53 -14.89 -12.06
C LEU A 276 -16.03 -14.09 -13.27
N GLU A 277 -15.78 -14.74 -14.40
CA GLU A 277 -15.37 -14.09 -15.66
C GLU A 277 -16.54 -13.44 -16.44
N SER A 278 -17.79 -13.73 -16.08
CA SER A 278 -18.94 -13.26 -16.84
C SER A 278 -19.09 -11.74 -16.76
N VAL A 279 -19.53 -11.13 -17.87
CA VAL A 279 -20.01 -9.74 -17.88
C VAL A 279 -21.15 -9.62 -16.86
N ASP A 280 -21.14 -8.56 -16.06
CA ASP A 280 -22.04 -8.34 -14.91
C ASP A 280 -21.98 -9.41 -13.81
N GLY A 281 -20.97 -10.29 -13.85
CA GLY A 281 -20.65 -11.23 -12.77
C GLY A 281 -20.05 -10.52 -11.55
N PRO A 282 -19.82 -11.25 -10.44
CA PRO A 282 -19.28 -10.70 -9.20
C PRO A 282 -18.01 -9.86 -9.35
N VAL A 283 -17.02 -10.37 -10.10
CA VAL A 283 -15.73 -9.68 -10.29
C VAL A 283 -15.88 -8.48 -11.21
N TRP A 284 -16.72 -8.59 -12.25
CA TRP A 284 -17.05 -7.47 -13.11
C TRP A 284 -17.63 -6.32 -12.29
N LYS A 285 -18.71 -6.59 -11.53
CA LYS A 285 -19.38 -5.59 -10.68
C LYS A 285 -18.42 -4.93 -9.71
N TRP A 286 -17.59 -5.72 -9.03
CA TRP A 286 -16.62 -5.21 -8.07
C TRP A 286 -15.56 -4.33 -8.74
N LEU A 287 -14.93 -4.82 -9.82
CA LEU A 287 -13.81 -4.14 -10.49
C LEU A 287 -14.24 -2.89 -11.27
N THR A 288 -15.46 -2.86 -11.81
CA THR A 288 -15.97 -1.71 -12.57
C THR A 288 -16.63 -0.64 -11.71
N SER A 289 -16.75 -0.88 -10.41
CA SER A 289 -17.25 0.09 -9.44
C SER A 289 -16.15 0.97 -8.87
N ASN A 290 -16.56 2.02 -8.15
CA ASN A 290 -15.68 2.77 -7.25
C ASN A 290 -15.65 2.17 -5.82
N HIS A 291 -16.25 0.99 -5.62
CA HIS A 291 -16.35 0.30 -4.33
C HIS A 291 -15.32 -0.82 -4.21
N ASN A 292 -14.05 -0.50 -4.44
CA ASN A 292 -12.95 -1.44 -4.28
C ASN A 292 -11.68 -0.73 -3.79
N GLY A 293 -10.74 -1.51 -3.27
CA GLY A 293 -9.45 -1.03 -2.78
C GLY A 293 -8.56 -0.41 -3.86
N PHE A 294 -8.74 -0.74 -5.14
CA PHE A 294 -7.98 -0.06 -6.20
C PHE A 294 -8.38 1.42 -6.30
N TYR A 295 -9.69 1.68 -6.35
CA TYR A 295 -10.21 3.05 -6.31
C TYR A 295 -9.80 3.76 -5.02
N ASP A 296 -10.01 3.13 -3.86
CA ASP A 296 -9.77 3.73 -2.54
C ASP A 296 -8.28 4.00 -2.21
N ASN A 297 -7.35 3.48 -3.01
CA ASN A 297 -5.93 3.83 -2.95
C ASN A 297 -5.48 4.80 -4.06
N SER A 298 -6.29 5.04 -5.10
CA SER A 298 -6.01 6.05 -6.12
C SER A 298 -6.04 7.47 -5.54
N ILE A 299 -5.44 8.44 -6.24
CA ILE A 299 -5.50 9.86 -5.85
C ILE A 299 -6.96 10.34 -5.82
N GLU A 300 -7.75 9.90 -6.79
CA GLU A 300 -9.17 10.20 -6.92
C GLU A 300 -9.99 9.64 -5.75
N GLY A 301 -9.86 8.36 -5.42
CA GLY A 301 -10.61 7.74 -4.33
C GLY A 301 -10.20 8.26 -2.95
N VAL A 302 -8.90 8.55 -2.73
CA VAL A 302 -8.46 9.17 -1.47
C VAL A 302 -8.95 10.62 -1.37
N HIS A 303 -9.07 11.34 -2.49
CA HIS A 303 -9.70 12.66 -2.51
C HIS A 303 -11.18 12.59 -2.15
N ASP A 304 -11.95 11.63 -2.70
CA ASP A 304 -13.34 11.40 -2.33
C ASP A 304 -13.51 11.10 -0.84
N LEU A 305 -12.59 10.32 -0.26
CA LEU A 305 -12.53 10.10 1.18
C LEU A 305 -12.30 11.42 1.92
N SER A 306 -11.34 12.24 1.49
CA SER A 306 -11.06 13.55 2.11
C SER A 306 -12.22 14.55 2.01
N GLN A 307 -13.17 14.38 1.09
CA GLN A 307 -14.40 15.20 1.07
C GLN A 307 -15.43 14.78 2.13
N LYS A 308 -15.33 13.54 2.63
CA LYS A 308 -16.34 12.93 3.52
C LYS A 308 -15.84 12.69 4.94
N ALA A 309 -14.52 12.61 5.11
CA ALA A 309 -13.88 12.31 6.38
C ALA A 309 -13.07 13.49 6.92
N ILE A 310 -13.03 13.63 8.25
CA ILE A 310 -12.07 14.53 8.88
C ILE A 310 -10.65 14.05 8.61
N ASN A 311 -9.71 14.98 8.43
CA ASN A 311 -8.30 14.62 8.25
C ASN A 311 -7.68 14.07 9.55
N THR A 312 -8.06 14.65 10.68
CA THR A 312 -7.52 14.33 12.02
C THR A 312 -8.55 14.68 13.10
N SER A 313 -8.58 13.90 14.19
CA SER A 313 -9.30 14.25 15.42
C SER A 313 -8.40 15.03 16.38
N GLY A 314 -8.92 16.10 16.98
CA GLY A 314 -8.22 16.85 18.03
C GLY A 314 -7.98 16.07 19.34
N LYS A 315 -8.53 14.86 19.48
CA LYS A 315 -8.43 14.03 20.69
C LYS A 315 -7.31 12.98 20.62
N VAL A 316 -6.69 12.80 19.44
CA VAL A 316 -5.78 11.69 19.10
C VAL A 316 -4.37 12.19 18.74
N TYR A 317 -3.32 11.46 19.12
CA TYR A 317 -1.96 11.71 18.64
C TYR A 317 -1.71 11.02 17.29
N TYR A 318 -1.00 11.67 16.38
CA TYR A 318 -0.68 11.10 15.07
C TYR A 318 0.82 11.17 14.79
N PHE A 319 1.38 10.08 14.26
CA PHE A 319 2.76 10.00 13.78
C PHE A 319 2.77 9.39 12.37
N SER A 320 3.65 9.90 11.50
CA SER A 320 3.84 9.36 10.16
C SER A 320 5.31 9.23 9.82
N LEU A 321 5.66 8.19 9.09
CA LEU A 321 6.98 7.98 8.51
C LEU A 321 6.83 7.69 7.02
N SER A 322 7.67 8.34 6.21
CA SER A 322 7.69 8.18 4.76
C SER A 322 8.89 7.35 4.35
N PHE A 323 8.79 6.74 3.18
CA PHE A 323 9.79 5.84 2.63
C PHE A 323 9.96 6.09 1.14
N HIS A 324 11.15 5.82 0.63
CA HIS A 324 11.36 5.66 -0.81
C HIS A 324 12.37 4.56 -1.08
N ALA A 325 12.27 3.97 -2.26
CA ALA A 325 13.06 2.87 -2.79
C ALA A 325 13.80 3.28 -4.08
N THR A 326 13.93 4.58 -4.31
CA THR A 326 14.37 5.18 -5.58
C THR A 326 15.71 5.90 -5.49
N VAL A 327 16.42 5.95 -6.61
CA VAL A 327 17.54 6.88 -6.88
C VAL A 327 17.30 7.64 -8.19
N PRO A 328 17.85 8.85 -8.35
CA PRO A 328 17.71 9.60 -9.60
C PRO A 328 18.19 8.81 -10.82
N PHE A 329 17.46 8.89 -11.93
CA PHE A 329 17.89 8.31 -13.19
C PHE A 329 19.14 9.05 -13.69
N PRO A 330 20.24 8.35 -14.04
CA PRO A 330 21.47 9.00 -14.51
C PRO A 330 21.26 9.88 -15.74
N GLU A 331 21.62 11.16 -15.65
CA GLU A 331 21.62 12.06 -16.82
C GLU A 331 22.83 11.80 -17.72
N ASP A 332 23.99 11.57 -17.09
CA ASP A 332 25.22 11.17 -17.75
C ASP A 332 25.24 9.68 -18.11
N TRP A 333 26.00 9.36 -19.15
CA TRP A 333 26.25 8.00 -19.56
C TRP A 333 27.05 7.25 -18.49
N PRO A 334 26.53 6.13 -17.96
CA PRO A 334 27.28 5.34 -17.00
C PRO A 334 28.49 4.68 -17.69
N THR A 335 29.56 4.45 -16.95
CA THR A 335 30.80 3.84 -17.48
C THR A 335 30.54 2.48 -18.14
N TRP A 336 29.71 1.64 -17.52
CA TRP A 336 29.31 0.35 -18.12
C TRP A 336 28.42 0.53 -19.36
N GLY A 337 27.71 1.66 -19.50
CA GLY A 337 26.90 1.95 -20.68
C GLY A 337 27.79 2.07 -21.92
N LEU A 338 28.99 2.64 -21.76
CA LEU A 338 30.01 2.69 -22.79
C LEU A 338 30.56 1.29 -23.11
N ASP A 339 30.84 0.47 -22.08
CA ASP A 339 31.32 -0.91 -22.27
C ASP A 339 30.25 -1.83 -22.92
N ALA A 340 28.97 -1.64 -22.59
CA ALA A 340 27.86 -2.40 -23.16
C ALA A 340 27.68 -2.10 -24.65
N ILE A 341 27.93 -0.85 -25.07
CA ILE A 341 27.92 -0.44 -26.48
C ILE A 341 28.96 -1.23 -27.28
N ASP A 342 30.17 -1.43 -26.73
CA ASP A 342 31.26 -2.15 -27.39
C ASP A 342 30.98 -3.67 -27.51
N SER A 343 30.00 -4.19 -26.76
CA SER A 343 29.65 -5.60 -26.72
C SER A 343 28.44 -6.00 -27.58
N PHE A 344 27.85 -5.06 -28.34
CA PHE A 344 26.60 -5.31 -29.06
C PHE A 344 26.79 -6.35 -30.20
N PRO A 345 26.03 -7.47 -30.20
CA PRO A 345 26.36 -8.68 -30.98
C PRO A 345 26.04 -8.61 -32.48
N THR A 346 25.30 -7.60 -32.95
CA THR A 346 25.07 -7.32 -34.38
C THR A 346 25.55 -5.92 -34.72
N ARG A 347 25.87 -5.63 -35.99
CA ARG A 347 26.10 -4.23 -36.37
C ARG A 347 24.78 -3.48 -36.16
N LEU A 348 24.74 -2.56 -35.20
CA LEU A 348 23.53 -1.83 -34.82
C LEU A 348 22.88 -1.10 -36.03
N GLU A 349 23.64 -0.82 -37.08
CA GLU A 349 23.15 -0.40 -38.40
C GLU A 349 22.06 -1.32 -38.98
N ASP A 350 22.28 -2.65 -38.99
CA ASP A 350 21.33 -3.62 -39.56
C ASP A 350 20.05 -3.68 -38.72
N PHE A 351 20.21 -3.55 -37.41
CA PHE A 351 19.11 -3.51 -36.45
C PHE A 351 18.26 -2.23 -36.59
N VAL A 352 18.90 -1.05 -36.67
CA VAL A 352 18.22 0.24 -36.87
C VAL A 352 17.55 0.31 -38.24
N ARG A 353 18.20 -0.16 -39.32
CA ARG A 353 17.59 -0.27 -40.65
C ARG A 353 16.35 -1.18 -40.63
N GLY A 354 16.35 -2.27 -39.87
CA GLY A 354 15.17 -3.12 -39.64
C GLY A 354 14.07 -2.41 -38.82
N ALA A 355 14.46 -1.73 -37.74
CA ALA A 355 13.56 -1.02 -36.83
C ALA A 355 12.91 0.24 -37.44
N THR A 356 13.51 0.83 -38.46
CA THR A 356 13.03 2.08 -39.11
C THR A 356 12.40 1.86 -40.49
N ARG A 357 12.48 0.64 -41.05
CA ARG A 357 12.05 0.29 -42.41
C ARG A 357 10.60 0.67 -42.78
N ASN A 358 9.72 0.78 -41.78
CA ASN A 358 8.29 1.06 -41.94
C ASN A 358 7.84 2.38 -41.28
N ILE A 359 8.78 3.22 -40.81
CA ILE A 359 8.47 4.51 -40.19
C ILE A 359 8.71 5.59 -41.26
N PRO A 360 7.78 6.55 -41.49
CA PRO A 360 7.96 7.61 -42.49
C PRO A 360 8.94 8.67 -41.96
N ILE A 361 10.21 8.28 -41.82
CA ILE A 361 11.32 9.16 -41.44
C ILE A 361 12.05 9.53 -42.74
N VAL A 362 12.49 10.79 -42.84
CA VAL A 362 13.22 11.26 -44.02
C VAL A 362 14.55 10.48 -44.14
N PRO A 363 14.89 9.90 -45.31
CA PRO A 363 16.03 8.99 -45.48
C PRO A 363 17.37 9.52 -44.96
N TRP A 364 17.63 10.83 -45.08
CA TRP A 364 18.87 11.46 -44.59
C TRP A 364 19.01 11.44 -43.06
N VAL A 365 17.91 11.32 -42.31
CA VAL A 365 17.93 11.18 -40.84
C VAL A 365 18.32 9.76 -40.44
N VAL A 366 17.81 8.76 -41.17
CA VAL A 366 18.16 7.35 -40.97
C VAL A 366 19.63 7.11 -41.36
N ASP A 367 20.05 7.65 -42.50
CA ASP A 367 21.45 7.56 -42.94
C ASP A 367 22.41 8.39 -42.05
N GLY A 368 21.93 9.50 -41.48
CA GLY A 368 22.66 10.28 -40.48
C GLY A 368 22.87 9.53 -39.16
N LEU A 369 21.83 8.86 -38.66
CA LEU A 369 21.92 7.98 -37.48
C LEU A 369 22.88 6.81 -37.72
N ILE A 370 22.82 6.20 -38.90
CA ILE A 370 23.65 5.07 -39.29
C ILE A 370 25.13 5.46 -39.46
N GLY A 371 25.41 6.64 -40.04
CA GLY A 371 26.76 7.17 -40.16
C GLY A 371 27.41 7.52 -38.80
N ILE A 372 26.60 7.85 -37.80
CA ILE A 372 27.02 8.07 -36.41
C ILE A 372 27.38 6.72 -35.74
N ILE A 373 26.64 5.65 -35.99
CA ILE A 373 26.76 4.38 -35.26
C ILE A 373 28.00 3.53 -35.65
N THR A 374 28.63 3.77 -36.80
CA THR A 374 29.60 2.82 -37.40
C THR A 374 31.09 3.13 -37.18
N GLY A 375 31.46 4.18 -36.43
CA GLY A 375 32.88 4.43 -36.11
C GLY A 375 33.15 5.49 -35.05
N ALA A 376 32.88 6.76 -35.37
CA ALA A 376 33.19 7.92 -34.50
C ALA A 376 31.97 8.49 -33.76
N GLY A 377 30.76 8.00 -34.06
CA GLY A 377 29.56 8.64 -33.58
C GLY A 377 28.95 8.05 -32.31
N TRP A 378 29.54 7.04 -31.66
CA TRP A 378 29.16 6.71 -30.28
C TRP A 378 29.62 7.79 -29.31
N SER A 379 30.87 8.24 -29.43
CA SER A 379 31.36 9.41 -28.69
C SER A 379 30.54 10.66 -29.01
N PHE A 380 30.10 10.84 -30.26
CA PHE A 380 29.19 11.91 -30.68
C PHE A 380 27.80 11.74 -30.06
N LEU A 381 27.21 10.54 -30.09
CA LEU A 381 25.89 10.23 -29.56
C LEU A 381 25.86 10.53 -28.07
N THR A 382 26.86 10.11 -27.30
CA THR A 382 26.98 10.49 -25.90
C THR A 382 27.24 11.98 -25.67
N THR A 383 27.68 12.75 -26.68
CA THR A 383 27.79 14.22 -26.61
C THR A 383 26.51 14.95 -27.03
N VAL A 384 25.66 14.36 -27.87
CA VAL A 384 24.46 15.02 -28.41
C VAL A 384 23.14 14.51 -27.85
N THR A 385 23.14 13.38 -27.12
CA THR A 385 21.97 12.85 -26.43
C THR A 385 22.29 12.41 -25.00
N SER A 386 21.35 12.65 -24.09
CA SER A 386 21.42 12.17 -22.71
C SER A 386 21.22 10.65 -22.66
N PHE A 387 21.73 10.01 -21.60
CA PHE A 387 21.51 8.57 -21.40
C PHE A 387 20.02 8.26 -21.29
N ARG A 388 19.23 9.12 -20.63
CA ARG A 388 17.77 8.98 -20.52
C ARG A 388 17.10 8.96 -21.90
N SER A 389 17.36 9.96 -22.74
CA SER A 389 16.76 10.06 -24.08
C SER A 389 17.10 8.85 -24.95
N PHE A 390 18.30 8.29 -24.80
CA PHE A 390 18.67 7.04 -25.46
C PHE A 390 17.83 5.86 -24.95
N VAL A 391 17.71 5.67 -23.64
CA VAL A 391 16.91 4.57 -23.06
C VAL A 391 15.42 4.72 -23.37
N GLU A 392 14.88 5.94 -23.45
CA GLU A 392 13.52 6.22 -23.93
C GLU A 392 13.34 5.71 -25.37
N TRP A 393 14.27 6.05 -26.26
CA TRP A 393 14.23 5.60 -27.64
C TRP A 393 14.32 4.06 -27.75
N VAL A 394 15.20 3.41 -26.96
CA VAL A 394 15.26 1.94 -26.93
C VAL A 394 13.93 1.35 -26.45
N THR A 395 13.34 1.89 -25.39
CA THR A 395 12.07 1.40 -24.86
C THR A 395 10.95 1.49 -25.89
N ASP A 396 10.83 2.65 -26.55
CA ASP A 396 9.75 2.94 -27.50
C ASP A 396 9.95 2.25 -28.85
N ALA A 397 11.14 2.36 -29.44
CA ALA A 397 11.40 1.93 -30.82
C ALA A 397 11.84 0.47 -30.94
N VAL A 398 12.44 -0.08 -29.88
CA VAL A 398 13.04 -1.42 -29.88
C VAL A 398 12.18 -2.38 -29.08
N ILE A 399 12.12 -2.21 -27.76
CA ILE A 399 11.50 -3.19 -26.86
C ILE A 399 10.01 -3.31 -27.15
N THR A 400 9.30 -2.18 -27.21
CA THR A 400 7.86 -2.15 -27.52
C THR A 400 7.57 -2.78 -28.89
N ARG A 401 8.43 -2.55 -29.89
CA ARG A 401 8.26 -3.16 -31.21
C ARG A 401 8.46 -4.67 -31.17
N ILE A 402 9.55 -5.15 -30.56
CA ILE A 402 9.83 -6.58 -30.41
C ILE A 402 8.67 -7.28 -29.68
N SER A 403 8.20 -6.73 -28.57
CA SER A 403 7.09 -7.31 -27.81
C SER A 403 5.82 -7.44 -28.65
N ARG A 404 5.48 -6.42 -29.44
CA ARG A 404 4.33 -6.49 -30.37
C ARG A 404 4.50 -7.57 -31.44
N GLU A 405 5.69 -7.69 -32.04
CA GLU A 405 5.99 -8.73 -33.04
C GLU A 405 5.92 -10.15 -32.43
N LEU A 406 6.25 -10.28 -31.14
CA LEU A 406 6.10 -11.53 -30.37
C LEU A 406 4.66 -11.78 -29.88
N GLY A 407 3.72 -10.88 -30.17
CA GLY A 407 2.32 -10.99 -29.75
C GLY A 407 2.03 -10.56 -28.31
N TYR A 408 2.98 -9.90 -27.64
CA TYR A 408 2.76 -9.28 -26.34
C TYR A 408 2.23 -7.86 -26.50
N ASP A 409 1.00 -7.62 -26.03
CA ASP A 409 0.41 -6.28 -25.92
C ASP A 409 0.77 -5.66 -24.57
N LEU A 410 2.02 -5.24 -24.43
CA LEU A 410 2.57 -4.59 -23.23
C LEU A 410 3.12 -3.22 -23.60
N VAL A 411 2.89 -2.23 -22.75
CA VAL A 411 3.51 -0.90 -22.87
C VAL A 411 4.55 -0.77 -21.77
N PHE A 412 5.82 -0.83 -22.14
CA PHE A 412 6.89 -0.73 -21.15
C PHE A 412 6.98 0.71 -20.62
N PRO A 413 7.13 0.89 -19.30
CA PRO A 413 7.38 2.22 -18.74
C PRO A 413 8.68 2.79 -19.32
N LYS A 414 8.64 4.08 -19.69
CA LYS A 414 9.84 4.82 -20.09
C LYS A 414 10.72 5.08 -18.86
N PRO A 415 12.04 5.30 -19.04
CA PRO A 415 12.90 5.72 -17.95
C PRO A 415 12.39 7.04 -17.35
N GLY A 416 11.99 6.96 -16.07
CA GLY A 416 11.45 8.09 -15.35
C GLY A 416 12.51 9.05 -14.81
N ARG A 417 12.10 9.90 -13.87
CA ARG A 417 13.03 10.71 -13.08
C ARG A 417 13.82 9.86 -12.09
N TYR A 418 13.23 8.76 -11.66
CA TYR A 418 13.80 7.84 -10.69
C TYR A 418 13.81 6.41 -11.20
N ILE A 419 14.77 5.63 -10.72
CA ILE A 419 14.88 4.18 -10.91
C ILE A 419 14.97 3.49 -9.56
N PRO A 420 14.72 2.16 -9.50
CA PRO A 420 14.89 1.40 -8.27
C PRO A 420 16.32 1.49 -7.74
N ARG A 421 16.46 1.54 -6.41
CA ARG A 421 17.72 1.23 -5.75
C ARG A 421 18.11 -0.23 -5.99
N LYS A 422 19.37 -0.55 -5.67
CA LYS A 422 19.94 -1.89 -5.85
C LYS A 422 19.42 -2.93 -4.85
N ASP A 423 18.83 -2.49 -3.74
CA ASP A 423 18.34 -3.30 -2.64
C ASP A 423 16.82 -3.54 -2.68
N VAL A 424 16.13 -3.00 -3.69
CA VAL A 424 14.70 -3.23 -3.91
C VAL A 424 14.44 -4.70 -4.22
N ILE A 425 13.47 -5.29 -3.54
CA ILE A 425 13.13 -6.69 -3.77
C ILE A 425 12.70 -6.92 -5.24
N PRO A 426 13.10 -8.03 -5.89
CA PRO A 426 12.89 -8.23 -7.32
C PRO A 426 11.44 -8.07 -7.81
N ILE A 427 10.46 -8.45 -6.98
CA ILE A 427 9.03 -8.36 -7.32
C ILE A 427 8.52 -6.91 -7.39
N MET A 428 9.19 -5.96 -6.73
CA MET A 428 8.82 -4.54 -6.70
C MET A 428 9.63 -3.68 -7.68
N LEU A 429 10.67 -4.22 -8.33
CA LEU A 429 11.49 -3.47 -9.29
C LEU A 429 10.65 -2.79 -10.38
N LEU A 430 9.66 -3.51 -10.92
CA LEU A 430 8.81 -3.00 -11.99
C LEU A 430 7.90 -1.87 -11.52
N SER A 431 7.31 -1.98 -10.33
CA SER A 431 6.43 -0.92 -9.81
C SER A 431 7.23 0.31 -9.41
N VAL A 432 8.39 0.14 -8.76
CA VAL A 432 9.29 1.26 -8.42
C VAL A 432 9.70 2.03 -9.67
N TYR A 433 10.14 1.30 -10.70
CA TYR A 433 10.55 1.90 -11.98
C TYR A 433 9.39 2.60 -12.70
N ALA A 434 8.22 1.95 -12.78
CA ALA A 434 7.07 2.51 -13.48
C ALA A 434 6.53 3.77 -12.78
N MET A 435 6.43 3.76 -11.45
CA MET A 435 6.03 4.93 -10.66
C MET A 435 7.06 6.07 -10.75
N GLY A 436 8.35 5.74 -10.82
CA GLY A 436 9.45 6.70 -10.99
C GLY A 436 9.37 7.55 -12.26
N GLY A 437 8.55 7.17 -13.25
CA GLY A 437 8.25 7.91 -14.47
C GLY A 437 6.78 8.27 -14.67
N GLN A 438 5.93 8.05 -13.68
CA GLN A 438 4.48 8.18 -13.82
C GLN A 438 4.03 9.63 -13.62
N ASP A 439 3.82 10.34 -14.73
CA ASP A 439 3.23 11.68 -14.67
C ASP A 439 1.79 11.68 -14.13
N LEU A 440 1.50 12.65 -13.26
CA LEU A 440 0.15 12.96 -12.80
C LEU A 440 -0.74 13.39 -13.98
N THR A 441 -1.97 12.88 -14.01
CA THR A 441 -3.00 13.35 -14.97
C THR A 441 -3.42 14.78 -14.65
N GLN A 442 -4.06 15.47 -15.59
CA GLN A 442 -4.57 16.83 -15.31
C GLN A 442 -5.59 16.85 -14.17
N VAL A 443 -6.42 15.80 -14.06
CA VAL A 443 -7.39 15.64 -12.96
C VAL A 443 -6.65 15.52 -11.62
N GLN A 444 -5.61 14.68 -11.55
CA GLN A 444 -4.80 14.52 -10.35
C GLN A 444 -4.07 15.81 -9.96
N LYS A 445 -3.51 16.54 -10.94
CA LYS A 445 -2.92 17.86 -10.70
C LYS A 445 -3.93 18.85 -10.11
N ASN A 446 -5.17 18.84 -10.60
CA ASN A 446 -6.23 19.69 -10.06
C ASN A 446 -6.62 19.29 -8.63
N ILE A 447 -6.71 17.99 -8.35
CA ILE A 447 -7.00 17.44 -7.01
C ILE A 447 -5.92 17.82 -6.01
N LEU A 448 -4.64 17.69 -6.39
CA LEU A 448 -3.49 17.93 -5.51
C LEU A 448 -3.17 19.43 -5.37
N GLY A 449 -3.60 20.25 -6.33
CA GLY A 449 -3.47 21.71 -6.32
C GLY A 449 -2.01 22.16 -6.31
N VAL A 450 -1.64 22.97 -5.31
CA VAL A 450 -0.27 23.48 -5.12
C VAL A 450 0.73 22.42 -4.64
N ASN A 451 0.25 21.26 -4.21
CA ASN A 451 1.06 20.20 -3.62
C ASN A 451 1.53 19.18 -4.68
N GLN A 452 1.97 19.69 -5.82
CA GLN A 452 2.56 18.91 -6.91
C GLN A 452 4.08 18.80 -6.71
N GLU A 453 4.50 18.39 -5.50
CA GLU A 453 5.91 18.12 -5.18
C GLU A 453 6.43 16.92 -6.01
N ASP A 454 7.52 16.29 -5.57
CA ASP A 454 8.10 15.15 -6.27
C ASP A 454 7.26 13.87 -6.12
N TRP A 455 6.25 13.73 -6.98
CA TRP A 455 5.40 12.53 -7.05
C TRP A 455 6.07 11.35 -7.76
N TYR A 456 7.37 11.40 -8.07
CA TYR A 456 8.07 10.29 -8.71
C TYR A 456 8.84 9.43 -7.71
N GLN A 457 9.29 10.00 -6.59
CA GLN A 457 9.82 9.21 -5.48
C GLN A 457 8.72 8.31 -4.88
N ASN A 458 9.08 7.05 -4.65
CA ASN A 458 8.15 6.05 -4.19
C ASN A 458 8.88 4.88 -3.51
N ASP A 459 8.19 4.14 -2.66
CA ASP A 459 8.66 2.92 -2.00
C ASP A 459 8.36 1.64 -2.80
N GLY A 460 7.83 1.78 -4.01
CA GLY A 460 7.36 0.71 -4.88
C GLY A 460 5.86 0.43 -4.85
N VAL A 461 5.12 1.04 -3.94
CA VAL A 461 3.64 0.96 -3.87
C VAL A 461 3.00 2.33 -3.73
N VAL A 462 3.62 3.23 -2.98
CA VAL A 462 3.10 4.54 -2.62
C VAL A 462 4.14 5.62 -2.94
N ASN A 463 3.67 6.72 -3.50
CA ASN A 463 4.50 7.90 -3.72
C ASN A 463 4.88 8.52 -2.36
N THR A 464 6.16 8.80 -2.14
CA THR A 464 6.70 9.26 -0.85
C THR A 464 6.00 10.51 -0.34
N GLU A 465 5.68 11.44 -1.25
CA GLU A 465 4.94 12.67 -0.98
C GLU A 465 3.51 12.43 -0.40
N SER A 466 2.94 11.25 -0.63
CA SER A 466 1.63 10.87 -0.13
C SER A 466 1.66 10.40 1.33
N MET A 467 2.83 10.05 1.88
CA MET A 467 2.96 9.36 3.17
C MET A 467 2.96 10.28 4.40
N ARG A 468 3.30 11.55 4.18
CA ARG A 468 3.45 12.54 5.26
C ARG A 468 2.19 12.73 6.09
N GLY A 469 1.02 12.62 5.47
CA GLY A 469 -0.28 12.78 6.10
C GLY A 469 -1.31 13.36 5.14
N PRO A 470 -2.58 13.46 5.56
CA PRO A 470 -3.61 14.16 4.78
C PRO A 470 -3.22 15.61 4.57
N LEU A 471 -3.76 16.22 3.52
CA LEU A 471 -3.41 17.58 3.14
C LEU A 471 -3.57 18.56 4.31
N ASN A 472 -2.57 19.44 4.50
CA ASN A 472 -2.52 20.46 5.56
C ASN A 472 -2.64 19.94 7.00
N SER A 473 -2.39 18.63 7.22
CA SER A 473 -2.63 17.99 8.52
C SER A 473 -1.35 17.43 9.15
N ALA A 474 -0.19 17.68 8.54
CA ALA A 474 1.10 17.18 8.97
C ALA A 474 2.11 18.31 9.24
N ARG A 475 2.99 18.10 10.22
CA ARG A 475 4.12 18.98 10.55
C ARG A 475 5.37 18.12 10.76
N GLY A 476 6.53 18.67 10.41
CA GLY A 476 7.79 17.97 10.70
C GLY A 476 7.99 17.80 12.20
N ILE A 477 8.49 16.65 12.64
CA ILE A 477 8.76 16.35 14.04
C ILE A 477 9.74 17.34 14.66
N SER A 478 10.62 17.94 13.84
CA SER A 478 11.54 19.02 14.23
C SER A 478 10.85 20.28 14.76
N SER A 479 9.55 20.47 14.48
CA SER A 479 8.77 21.60 14.99
C SER A 479 7.99 21.28 16.27
N LEU A 480 8.24 20.14 16.93
CA LEU A 480 7.67 19.85 18.25
C LEU A 480 8.17 20.91 19.26
N PRO A 481 7.28 21.53 20.05
CA PRO A 481 7.68 22.58 20.99
C PRO A 481 8.46 22.03 22.20
N ASP A 482 8.12 20.82 22.64
CA ASP A 482 8.69 20.10 23.78
C ASP A 482 8.29 18.61 23.71
N PHE A 483 8.78 17.80 24.65
CA PHE A 483 8.53 16.34 24.73
C PHE A 483 7.52 15.93 25.81
N ASP A 484 6.84 16.88 26.44
CA ASP A 484 5.78 16.59 27.38
C ASP A 484 4.49 16.32 26.61
N PHE A 485 4.18 15.05 26.37
CA PHE A 485 2.96 14.69 25.67
C PHE A 485 1.69 14.87 26.53
N SER A 486 1.80 15.21 27.81
CA SER A 486 0.64 15.48 28.66
C SER A 486 0.01 16.86 28.40
N ILE A 487 0.76 17.82 27.86
CA ILE A 487 0.24 19.17 27.61
C ILE A 487 -0.61 19.25 26.33
N PRO A 488 -1.61 20.14 26.28
CA PRO A 488 -2.41 20.38 25.07
C PRO A 488 -1.58 20.82 23.87
N GLY A 489 -2.10 20.59 22.66
CA GLY A 489 -1.54 21.11 21.39
C GLY A 489 -0.68 20.15 20.58
N LYS A 490 -0.48 18.90 21.04
CA LYS A 490 0.23 17.84 20.30
C LYS A 490 -0.69 16.82 19.62
N LYS A 491 -1.99 16.95 19.80
CA LYS A 491 -3.04 16.10 19.20
C LYS A 491 -3.61 16.75 17.94
N GLY A 492 -4.22 15.94 17.07
CA GLY A 492 -4.88 16.41 15.85
C GLY A 492 -3.93 16.89 14.74
N ILE A 493 -2.66 16.50 14.80
CA ILE A 493 -1.65 16.80 13.78
C ILE A 493 -0.77 15.55 13.62
N TYR A 494 -0.49 15.17 12.38
CA TYR A 494 0.53 14.17 12.06
C TYR A 494 1.93 14.76 12.30
N TRP A 495 2.60 14.29 13.34
CA TRP A 495 4.01 14.55 13.57
C TRP A 495 4.83 13.66 12.66
N HIS A 496 5.26 14.23 11.54
CA HIS A 496 5.99 13.55 10.49
C HIS A 496 7.46 13.40 10.86
N LEU A 497 7.90 12.16 10.98
CA LEU A 497 9.24 11.79 11.43
C LEU A 497 10.33 12.05 10.39
N GLY A 498 9.98 12.24 9.12
CA GLY A 498 10.91 12.38 8.00
C GLY A 498 10.80 11.20 7.03
N ASP A 499 11.70 11.19 6.06
CA ASP A 499 11.75 10.16 5.03
C ASP A 499 12.84 9.14 5.37
N ASN A 500 12.67 7.90 4.94
CA ASN A 500 13.72 6.88 5.00
C ASN A 500 14.05 6.39 3.60
N ASP A 501 15.34 6.37 3.28
CA ASP A 501 15.90 6.07 1.97
C ASP A 501 16.57 4.68 1.92
N GLN A 502 16.17 3.76 2.81
CA GLN A 502 16.74 2.42 2.92
C GLN A 502 15.69 1.32 2.81
N MET A 503 14.42 1.61 3.10
CA MET A 503 13.35 0.61 3.13
C MET A 503 12.44 0.77 1.92
N ASP A 504 12.10 -0.33 1.26
CA ASP A 504 10.95 -0.40 0.36
C ASP A 504 9.65 -0.72 1.14
N HIS A 505 8.51 -0.72 0.44
CA HIS A 505 7.19 -0.90 1.08
C HIS A 505 7.06 -2.23 1.86
N ALA A 506 7.76 -3.29 1.45
CA ALA A 506 7.69 -4.58 2.13
C ALA A 506 8.63 -4.62 3.35
N ASP A 507 9.77 -3.94 3.27
CA ASP A 507 10.71 -3.79 4.39
C ASP A 507 10.06 -3.13 5.61
N GLU A 508 9.14 -2.18 5.41
CA GLU A 508 8.43 -1.45 6.47
C GLU A 508 7.77 -2.37 7.52
N ILE A 509 7.31 -3.53 7.04
CA ILE A 509 6.64 -4.56 7.84
C ILE A 509 7.48 -5.83 7.95
N GLY A 510 8.73 -5.81 7.50
CA GLY A 510 9.67 -6.91 7.61
C GLY A 510 9.39 -8.12 6.70
N VAL A 511 8.69 -7.91 5.59
CA VAL A 511 8.36 -8.96 4.63
C VAL A 511 9.41 -8.98 3.52
N PHE A 512 10.09 -10.12 3.35
CA PHE A 512 11.14 -10.33 2.34
C PHE A 512 12.37 -9.40 2.44
N ILE A 513 12.72 -8.95 3.65
CA ILE A 513 13.91 -8.11 3.88
C ILE A 513 15.18 -8.81 3.36
N GLU A 514 15.98 -8.15 2.52
CA GLU A 514 17.36 -8.59 2.33
C GLU A 514 18.13 -8.38 3.65
N GLN A 515 18.93 -9.36 4.08
CA GLN A 515 19.60 -9.33 5.40
C GLN A 515 20.46 -8.07 5.66
N ASN A 516 20.79 -7.30 4.63
CA ASN A 516 21.60 -6.09 4.71
C ASN A 516 20.78 -4.78 4.71
N THR A 517 19.48 -4.81 4.40
CA THR A 517 18.61 -3.62 4.28
C THR A 517 18.32 -2.98 5.64
N VAL A 518 18.21 -3.80 6.69
CA VAL A 518 18.05 -3.31 8.07
C VAL A 518 19.11 -3.94 8.97
N ARG A 519 20.09 -3.14 9.43
CA ARG A 519 21.01 -3.55 10.50
C ARG A 519 20.32 -3.52 11.86
N LEU A 520 19.41 -4.46 12.10
CA LEU A 520 18.97 -4.75 13.46
C LEU A 520 20.18 -5.31 14.21
N ARG A 521 20.73 -4.54 15.16
CA ARG A 521 21.63 -5.10 16.17
C ARG A 521 20.78 -6.00 17.06
N ILE A 522 20.56 -7.24 16.63
CA ILE A 522 20.03 -8.28 17.50
C ILE A 522 21.17 -8.61 18.46
N PRO A 523 21.03 -8.38 19.78
CA PRO A 523 22.00 -8.91 20.73
C PRO A 523 21.91 -10.44 20.62
N CYS A 524 22.99 -11.08 20.14
CA CYS A 524 23.11 -12.52 20.28
C CYS A 524 22.90 -12.88 21.75
N ARG A 525 21.93 -13.75 22.02
CA ARG A 525 21.89 -14.55 23.25
C ARG A 525 22.49 -15.92 22.96
#